data_AF-A0A1B0D4E9-F1
#
_entry.id   AF-A0A1B0D4E9-F1
#
_cell.length_a   1.000
_cell.length_b   1.000
_cell.length_c   1.000
_cell.angle_alpha   90.00
_cell.angle_beta   90.00
_cell.angle_gamma   90.00
#
_symmetry.space_group_name_H-M   'P 1'
#
loop_
_entity.id
_entity.type
_entity.pdbx_description
1 polymer ?
#
loop_
_entity_poly.entity_id
_entity_poly.type
_entity_poly.pdbx_seq_one_letter_code
_entity_poly.pdbx_strand_id
1 'polypeptide(L)'
;MKDFIQIVELPFYAKYLLIAGYLASHNPAKEDKRLFVKDHGKQRKRLKAVNAKAKVSEKTMLLQGPATFSVDRLLAIFHAIIDQKVCLTCDLLAQISTLVELGFFTRTSTDRNILEGSARFVCGLQVSVIMRIGEMVGFNVSRYLCDLL
;
A
#
# COMPACT_ATOMS: atom_id res chain seq x y z
N MET A 1 -2.91 -3.04 -21.10
CA MET A 1 -3.29 -1.79 -20.39
C MET A 1 -4.42 -2.19 -19.47
N LYS A 2 -4.34 -1.98 -18.15
CA LYS A 2 -5.44 -2.36 -17.26
C LYS A 2 -6.62 -1.45 -17.58
N ASP A 3 -7.77 -2.02 -17.92
CA ASP A 3 -8.89 -1.26 -18.44
C ASP A 3 -9.46 -0.36 -17.35
N PHE A 4 -9.54 0.94 -17.63
CA PHE A 4 -10.05 1.94 -16.70
C PHE A 4 -11.48 1.62 -16.23
N ILE A 5 -12.27 0.97 -17.10
CA ILE A 5 -13.63 0.50 -16.81
C ILE A 5 -13.62 -0.53 -15.67
N GLN A 6 -12.70 -1.51 -15.70
CA GLN A 6 -12.58 -2.51 -14.64
C GLN A 6 -12.31 -1.87 -13.28
N ILE A 7 -11.49 -0.81 -13.24
CA ILE A 7 -11.14 -0.10 -12.00
C ILE A 7 -12.34 0.63 -11.39
N VAL A 8 -13.17 1.24 -12.24
CA VAL A 8 -14.39 1.94 -11.81
C VAL A 8 -15.37 0.96 -11.16
N GLU A 9 -15.51 -0.23 -11.73
CA GLU A 9 -16.45 -1.26 -11.27
C GLU A 9 -15.97 -2.04 -10.03
N LEU A 10 -14.71 -1.85 -9.59
CA LEU A 10 -14.21 -2.54 -8.42
C LEU A 10 -15.02 -2.23 -7.15
N PRO A 11 -15.28 -3.23 -6.30
CA PRO A 11 -15.88 -3.04 -4.99
C PRO A 11 -15.11 -2.01 -4.14
N PHE A 12 -15.81 -1.37 -3.20
CA PHE A 12 -15.23 -0.34 -2.33
C PHE A 12 -13.98 -0.83 -1.58
N TYR A 13 -14.03 -2.00 -0.93
CA TYR A 13 -12.87 -2.56 -0.24
C TYR A 13 -11.74 -2.96 -1.18
N ALA A 14 -12.05 -3.43 -2.40
CA ALA A 14 -11.04 -3.72 -3.41
C ALA A 14 -10.26 -2.45 -3.82
N LYS A 15 -10.95 -1.31 -3.98
CA LYS A 15 -10.31 -0.01 -4.24
C LYS A 15 -9.37 0.40 -3.10
N TYR A 16 -9.80 0.24 -1.84
CA TYR A 16 -8.94 0.50 -0.68
C TYR A 16 -7.75 -0.46 -0.57
N LEU A 17 -7.94 -1.74 -0.88
CA LEU A 17 -6.86 -2.73 -0.95
C LEU A 17 -5.82 -2.32 -2.00
N LEU A 18 -6.25 -1.84 -3.17
CA LEU A 18 -5.33 -1.31 -4.19
C LEU A 18 -4.52 -0.13 -3.69
N ILE A 19 -5.16 0.83 -3.01
CA ILE A 19 -4.47 1.98 -2.42
C ILE A 19 -3.46 1.50 -1.37
N ALA A 20 -3.88 0.63 -0.46
CA ALA A 20 -3.00 0.08 0.58
C ALA A 20 -1.81 -0.68 -0.01
N GLY A 21 -2.02 -1.51 -1.04
CA GLY A 21 -0.97 -2.24 -1.73
C GLY A 21 0.00 -1.32 -2.49
N TYR A 22 -0.52 -0.24 -3.10
CA TYR A 22 0.32 0.77 -3.72
C TYR A 22 1.21 1.47 -2.69
N LEU A 23 0.63 1.94 -1.57
CA LEU A 23 1.37 2.56 -0.46
C LEU A 23 2.39 1.58 0.15
N ALA A 24 2.07 0.29 0.24
CA ALA A 24 3.00 -0.72 0.72
C ALA A 24 4.20 -0.87 -0.24
N SER A 25 3.98 -0.94 -1.55
CA SER A 25 5.07 -1.04 -2.52
C SER A 25 5.90 0.23 -2.67
N HIS A 26 5.29 1.40 -2.47
CA HIS A 26 5.93 2.71 -2.70
C HIS A 26 6.35 3.43 -1.41
N ASN A 27 6.18 2.83 -0.24
CA ASN A 27 6.76 3.37 0.98
C ASN A 27 7.65 2.31 1.62
N PRO A 28 8.83 2.69 2.16
CA PRO A 28 9.64 1.77 2.93
C PRO A 28 8.92 1.39 4.23
N ALA A 29 8.94 0.12 4.60
CA ALA A 29 8.22 -0.42 5.77
C ALA A 29 8.54 0.28 7.10
N LYS A 30 9.73 0.90 7.21
CA LYS A 30 10.14 1.70 8.37
C LYS A 30 9.25 2.94 8.62
N GLU A 31 8.58 3.44 7.59
CA GLU A 31 7.74 4.65 7.64
C GLU A 31 6.29 4.36 8.02
N ASP A 32 5.85 3.09 7.99
CA ASP A 32 4.47 2.71 8.25
C ASP A 32 3.96 3.26 9.60
N LYS A 33 4.80 3.20 10.65
CA LYS A 33 4.44 3.76 11.97
C LYS A 33 4.22 5.27 11.96
N ARG A 34 5.02 6.01 11.16
CA ARG A 34 4.88 7.46 11.05
C ARG A 34 3.64 7.84 10.25
N LEU A 35 3.30 7.05 9.22
CA LEU A 35 2.21 7.35 8.29
C LEU A 35 0.83 6.90 8.79
N PHE A 36 0.75 5.77 9.48
CA PHE A 36 -0.51 5.06 9.70
C PHE A 36 -0.96 4.97 11.16
N VAL A 37 -0.12 5.35 12.12
CA VAL A 37 -0.49 5.34 13.55
C VAL A 37 -1.10 6.69 13.92
N LYS A 38 -2.42 6.72 14.18
CA LYS A 38 -3.18 7.94 14.55
C LYS A 38 -2.77 8.50 15.93
N ASP A 39 -2.23 7.68 16.82
CA ASP A 39 -1.84 8.08 18.19
C ASP A 39 -0.32 8.10 18.36
N HIS A 40 0.29 9.21 17.94
CA HIS A 40 1.71 9.46 18.16
C HIS A 40 1.92 9.85 19.63
N GLY A 41 2.03 8.86 20.52
CA GLY A 41 2.54 9.10 21.87
C GLY A 41 3.81 9.95 21.83
N LYS A 42 4.06 10.79 22.86
CA LYS A 42 5.13 11.82 22.91
C LYS A 42 6.44 11.37 22.23
N GLN A 43 6.62 11.72 20.96
CA GLN A 43 7.86 11.43 20.25
C GLN A 43 8.99 12.27 20.86
N ARG A 44 10.03 11.61 21.39
CA ARG A 44 11.27 12.27 21.77
C ARG A 44 11.89 12.90 20.51
N LYS A 45 11.87 14.23 20.45
CA LYS A 45 12.49 15.04 19.39
C LYS A 45 13.96 14.68 19.21
N ARG A 46 14.28 13.85 18.21
CA ARG A 46 15.66 13.67 17.70
C ARG A 46 15.80 14.49 16.41
N LEU A 47 15.65 15.80 16.56
CA LEU A 47 15.83 16.78 15.50
C LEU A 47 17.33 16.98 15.30
N LYS A 48 17.88 16.43 14.21
CA LYS A 48 19.07 16.93 13.45
C LYS A 48 19.66 15.88 12.48
N ALA A 49 19.35 14.58 12.61
CA ALA A 49 19.92 13.53 11.74
C ALA A 49 18.99 13.04 10.59
N VAL A 50 17.77 13.57 10.50
CA VAL A 50 16.71 13.09 9.58
C VAL A 50 16.84 13.68 8.16
N ASN A 51 17.26 14.94 8.02
CA ASN A 51 17.28 15.61 6.71
C ASN A 51 18.38 15.10 5.77
N ALA A 52 19.50 14.60 6.30
CA ALA A 52 20.57 14.02 5.48
C ALA A 52 20.25 12.60 4.98
N LYS A 53 19.36 11.87 5.69
CA LYS A 53 18.96 10.50 5.32
C LYS A 53 17.77 10.45 4.35
N ALA A 54 16.92 11.47 4.34
CA ALA A 54 15.82 11.60 3.39
C ALA A 54 16.32 11.65 1.93
N LYS A 55 17.31 12.51 1.64
CA LYS A 55 17.94 12.64 0.29
C LYS A 55 18.65 11.38 -0.22
N VAL A 56 19.15 10.52 0.68
CA VAL A 56 19.78 9.24 0.30
C VAL A 56 18.71 8.17 0.05
N SER A 57 17.58 8.22 0.77
CA SER A 57 16.44 7.34 0.55
C SER A 57 15.77 7.62 -0.81
N GLU A 58 15.64 8.91 -1.16
CA GLU A 58 15.11 9.42 -2.43
C GLU A 58 15.87 8.86 -3.66
N LYS A 59 17.20 8.92 -3.63
CA LYS A 59 18.05 8.42 -4.71
C LYS A 59 18.05 6.88 -4.83
N THR A 60 17.79 6.19 -3.73
CA THR A 60 17.78 4.72 -3.68
C THR A 60 16.46 4.15 -4.18
N MET A 61 15.34 4.83 -3.95
CA MET A 61 14.01 4.39 -4.35
C MET A 61 13.73 4.61 -5.85
N LEU A 62 14.29 5.66 -6.46
CA LEU A 62 14.26 5.83 -7.92
C LEU A 62 15.06 4.75 -8.67
N LEU A 63 16.02 4.10 -7.99
CA LEU A 63 16.84 3.00 -8.53
C LEU A 63 16.31 1.62 -8.13
N GLN A 64 15.49 1.52 -7.09
CA GLN A 64 14.88 0.28 -6.61
C GLN A 64 13.41 0.27 -7.03
N GLY A 65 13.04 -0.62 -7.96
CA GLY A 65 11.64 -0.81 -8.35
C GLY A 65 10.70 -1.08 -7.17
N PRO A 66 9.38 -1.10 -7.40
CA PRO A 66 8.38 -1.17 -6.33
C PRO A 66 8.66 -2.33 -5.37
N ALA A 67 8.69 -2.03 -4.08
CA ALA A 67 9.07 -2.97 -3.05
C ALA A 67 8.03 -4.08 -2.89
N THR A 68 8.49 -5.27 -2.53
CA THR A 68 7.60 -6.37 -2.17
C THR A 68 7.00 -6.14 -0.78
N PHE A 69 5.76 -6.59 -0.58
CA PHE A 69 5.06 -6.54 0.71
C PHE A 69 4.37 -7.88 1.02
N SER A 70 4.13 -8.15 2.30
CA SER A 70 3.36 -9.32 2.78
C SER A 70 1.87 -8.98 2.92
N VAL A 71 1.02 -10.01 2.98
CA VAL A 71 -0.42 -9.84 3.25
C VAL A 71 -0.67 -9.10 4.58
N ASP A 72 0.12 -9.41 5.62
CA ASP A 72 -0.04 -8.74 6.93
C ASP A 72 0.16 -7.23 6.84
N ARG A 73 1.18 -6.80 6.08
CA ARG A 73 1.44 -5.38 5.87
C ARG A 73 0.32 -4.71 5.06
N LEU A 74 -0.17 -5.39 4.02
CA LEU A 74 -1.32 -4.93 3.23
C LEU A 74 -2.55 -4.71 4.11
N LEU A 75 -2.92 -5.71 4.93
CA LEU A 75 -4.08 -5.65 5.83
C LEU A 75 -3.91 -4.58 6.91
N ALA A 76 -2.71 -4.45 7.49
CA ALA A 76 -2.42 -3.42 8.48
C ALA A 76 -2.58 -2.02 7.92
N ILE A 77 -2.08 -1.75 6.70
CA ILE A 77 -2.24 -0.46 6.03
C ILE A 77 -3.71 -0.25 5.67
N PHE A 78 -4.39 -1.26 5.12
CA PHE A 78 -5.82 -1.21 4.79
C PHE A 78 -6.67 -0.77 5.99
N HIS A 79 -6.49 -1.44 7.14
CA HIS A 79 -7.21 -1.10 8.37
C HIS A 79 -6.85 0.27 8.94
N ALA A 80 -5.67 0.81 8.63
CA ALA A 80 -5.26 2.12 9.09
C ALA A 80 -5.82 3.27 8.24
N ILE A 81 -6.00 3.06 6.94
CA ILE A 81 -6.49 4.08 6.00
C ILE A 81 -8.02 4.09 5.85
N ILE A 82 -8.69 2.99 6.20
CA ILE A 82 -10.14 2.90 6.18
C ILE A 82 -10.71 3.44 7.52
N ASP A 83 -11.68 4.34 7.45
CA ASP A 83 -12.29 4.92 8.66
C ASP A 83 -13.37 4.03 9.29
N GLN A 84 -13.56 2.82 8.76
CA GLN A 84 -14.53 1.84 9.26
C GLN A 84 -13.83 0.70 9.99
N LYS A 85 -14.44 0.22 11.07
CA LYS A 85 -13.99 -1.01 11.74
C LYS A 85 -14.44 -2.22 10.92
N VAL A 86 -13.60 -2.64 9.98
CA VAL A 86 -13.82 -3.84 9.17
C VAL A 86 -13.23 -5.05 9.91
N CYS A 87 -14.02 -6.11 10.05
CA CYS A 87 -13.51 -7.40 10.53
C CYS A 87 -12.81 -8.15 9.39
N LEU A 88 -11.77 -8.91 9.72
CA LEU A 88 -11.16 -9.84 8.77
C LEU A 88 -12.15 -10.97 8.46
N THR A 89 -12.61 -11.04 7.22
CA THR A 89 -13.56 -12.05 6.72
C THR A 89 -12.94 -12.83 5.56
N CYS A 90 -13.46 -14.03 5.30
CA CYS A 90 -13.05 -14.84 4.15
C CYS A 90 -13.23 -14.06 2.83
N ASP A 91 -14.31 -13.27 2.72
CA ASP A 91 -14.59 -12.45 1.54
C ASP A 91 -13.51 -11.40 1.28
N LEU A 92 -12.99 -10.76 2.34
CA LEU A 92 -11.90 -9.79 2.22
C LEU A 92 -10.61 -10.46 1.72
N LEU A 93 -10.31 -11.66 2.22
CA LEU A 93 -9.16 -12.44 1.76
C LEU A 93 -9.34 -12.93 0.32
N ALA A 94 -10.56 -13.34 -0.06
CA ALA A 94 -10.90 -13.72 -1.43
C ALA A 94 -10.72 -12.55 -2.40
N GLN A 95 -11.08 -11.31 -2.00
CA GLN A 95 -10.83 -10.11 -2.81
C GLN A 95 -9.34 -9.90 -3.10
N ILE A 96 -8.45 -10.19 -2.15
CA ILE A 96 -6.99 -10.09 -2.38
C ILE A 96 -6.58 -11.10 -3.47
N SER A 97 -7.07 -12.34 -3.39
CA SER A 97 -6.80 -13.36 -4.41
C SER A 97 -7.31 -12.93 -5.80
N THR A 98 -8.53 -12.41 -5.88
CA THR A 98 -9.09 -11.89 -7.14
C THR A 98 -8.26 -10.72 -7.70
N LEU A 99 -7.76 -9.81 -6.86
CA LEU A 99 -6.89 -8.72 -7.30
C LEU A 99 -5.55 -9.22 -7.86
N VAL A 100 -5.03 -10.33 -7.34
CA VAL A 100 -3.84 -11.00 -7.89
C VAL A 100 -4.16 -11.65 -9.24
N GLU A 101 -5.29 -12.36 -9.36
CA GLU A 101 -5.73 -13.01 -10.60
C GLU A 101 -6.01 -12.01 -11.73
N LEU A 102 -6.61 -10.87 -11.41
CA LEU A 102 -6.82 -9.75 -12.33
C LEU A 102 -5.52 -9.00 -12.67
N GLY A 103 -4.38 -9.41 -12.09
CA GLY A 103 -3.06 -8.85 -12.36
C GLY A 103 -2.84 -7.48 -11.72
N PHE A 104 -3.70 -7.02 -10.81
CA PHE A 104 -3.48 -5.77 -10.07
C PHE A 104 -2.27 -5.87 -9.16
N PHE A 105 -2.13 -6.99 -8.47
CA PHE A 105 -0.95 -7.37 -7.72
C PHE A 105 -0.19 -8.49 -8.44
N THR A 106 1.13 -8.34 -8.49
CA THR A 106 2.02 -9.39 -9.01
C THR A 106 2.62 -10.14 -7.83
N ARG A 107 2.45 -11.46 -7.83
CA ARG A 107 3.11 -12.32 -6.86
C ARG A 107 4.59 -12.50 -7.23
N THR A 108 5.48 -12.38 -6.25
CA THR A 108 6.93 -12.56 -6.44
C THR A 108 7.46 -13.84 -5.77
N SER A 109 6.74 -14.40 -4.80
CA SER A 109 7.12 -15.67 -4.14
C SER A 109 6.79 -16.88 -5.01
N THR A 110 7.69 -17.87 -5.02
CA THR A 110 7.54 -19.17 -5.72
C THR A 110 6.57 -20.15 -5.06
N ASP A 111 6.26 -19.94 -3.77
CA ASP A 111 5.26 -20.70 -3.04
C ASP A 111 3.88 -20.62 -3.72
N ARG A 112 2.95 -21.54 -3.46
CA ARG A 112 1.58 -21.48 -3.98
C ARG A 112 0.59 -20.94 -2.94
N ASN A 113 0.87 -21.05 -1.65
CA ASN A 113 -0.04 -20.54 -0.62
C ASN A 113 0.03 -19.00 -0.54
N ILE A 114 -1.10 -18.34 -0.80
CA ILE A 114 -1.23 -16.86 -0.74
C ILE A 114 -1.32 -16.39 0.73
N LEU A 115 -1.96 -17.20 1.57
CA LEU A 115 -2.26 -16.89 2.96
C LEU A 115 -1.14 -17.33 3.93
N GLU A 116 -0.14 -18.03 3.43
CA GLU A 116 1.06 -18.32 4.19
C GLU A 116 1.92 -17.05 4.22
N GLY A 117 2.39 -16.64 5.41
CA GLY A 117 3.10 -15.37 5.62
C GLY A 117 4.40 -15.20 4.79
N SER A 118 4.79 -16.23 4.02
CA SER A 118 5.87 -16.24 3.04
C SER A 118 5.50 -15.54 1.71
N ALA A 119 4.22 -15.35 1.41
CA ALA A 119 3.77 -14.75 0.16
C ALA A 119 4.11 -13.26 0.08
N ARG A 120 4.78 -12.88 -1.02
CA ARG A 120 5.19 -11.51 -1.33
C ARG A 120 4.53 -11.02 -2.60
N PHE A 121 4.02 -9.80 -2.53
CA PHE A 121 3.29 -9.13 -3.60
C PHE A 121 3.95 -7.80 -3.95
N VAL A 122 3.74 -7.36 -5.19
CA VAL A 122 4.16 -6.06 -5.70
C VAL A 122 2.96 -5.41 -6.39
N CYS A 123 2.74 -4.13 -6.12
CA CYS A 123 1.75 -3.33 -6.83
C CYS A 123 2.41 -2.64 -8.04
N GLY A 124 2.08 -3.11 -9.24
CA GLY A 124 2.59 -2.56 -10.51
C GLY A 124 1.70 -1.46 -11.11
N LEU A 125 0.83 -0.82 -10.32
CA LEU A 125 -0.01 0.27 -10.79
C LEU A 125 0.78 1.58 -10.89
N GLN A 126 0.39 2.45 -11.83
CA GLN A 126 0.96 3.80 -11.94
C GLN A 126 0.33 4.74 -10.90
N VAL A 127 1.09 5.77 -10.50
CA VAL A 127 0.62 6.78 -9.54
C VAL A 127 -0.64 7.51 -10.03
N SER A 128 -0.76 7.80 -11.32
CA SER A 128 -1.94 8.45 -11.90
C SER A 128 -3.22 7.64 -11.68
N VAL A 129 -3.12 6.31 -11.81
CA VAL A 129 -4.23 5.39 -11.62
C VAL A 129 -4.65 5.33 -10.16
N ILE A 130 -3.68 5.22 -9.22
CA ILE A 130 -4.02 5.14 -7.80
C ILE A 130 -4.59 6.44 -7.26
N MET A 131 -4.09 7.59 -7.74
CA MET A 131 -4.63 8.89 -7.37
C MET A 131 -6.11 9.00 -7.77
N ARG A 132 -6.44 8.53 -8.98
CA ARG A 132 -7.82 8.51 -9.47
C ARG A 132 -8.71 7.54 -8.68
N ILE A 133 -8.20 6.39 -8.27
CA ILE A 133 -8.91 5.47 -7.36
C ILE A 133 -9.15 6.15 -6.01
N GLY A 134 -8.15 6.87 -5.49
CA GLY A 134 -8.26 7.67 -4.27
C GLY A 134 -9.39 8.71 -4.36
N GLU A 135 -9.46 9.46 -5.46
CA GLU A 135 -10.55 10.41 -5.72
C GLU A 135 -11.93 9.75 -5.73
N MET A 136 -12.07 8.56 -6.34
CA MET A 136 -13.35 7.84 -6.38
C MET A 136 -13.86 7.42 -4.99
N VAL A 137 -12.96 7.17 -4.04
CA VAL A 137 -13.32 6.77 -2.67
C VAL A 137 -13.17 7.91 -1.66
N GLY A 138 -12.81 9.12 -2.11
CA GLY A 138 -12.60 10.28 -1.24
C GLY A 138 -11.34 10.21 -0.37
N PHE A 139 -10.34 9.42 -0.76
CA PHE A 139 -9.08 9.24 -0.02
C PHE A 139 -7.91 9.98 -0.69
N ASN A 140 -7.22 10.83 0.07
CA ASN A 140 -6.06 11.57 -0.43
C ASN A 140 -4.77 10.74 -0.31
N VAL A 141 -4.40 10.05 -1.40
CA VAL A 141 -3.19 9.21 -1.47
C VAL A 141 -1.90 10.05 -1.35
N SER A 142 -1.92 11.28 -1.89
CA SER A 142 -0.96 12.38 -1.70
C SER A 142 -0.22 12.36 -0.37
N ARG A 143 -1.03 12.45 0.68
CA ARG A 143 -0.58 12.63 2.06
C ARG A 143 0.21 11.46 2.63
N TYR A 144 0.10 10.28 2.02
CA TYR A 144 0.67 9.04 2.54
C TYR A 144 1.87 8.54 1.72
N LEU A 145 2.30 9.26 0.69
CA LEU A 145 3.52 8.93 -0.05
C LEU A 145 4.72 9.68 0.53
N CYS A 146 5.80 8.96 0.82
CA CYS A 146 7.02 9.55 1.38
C CYS A 146 7.77 10.49 0.42
N ASP A 147 7.54 10.35 -0.89
CA ASP A 147 8.34 11.01 -1.95
C ASP A 147 7.78 12.37 -2.43
N LEU A 148 6.75 12.93 -1.78
CA LEU A 148 6.16 14.22 -2.18
C LEU A 148 6.51 15.41 -1.24
N LEU A 149 7.57 15.30 -0.43
CA LEU A 149 8.09 16.38 0.45
C LEU A 149 9.60 16.57 0.33
#